data_AF-A0A656Y1N8-F1
#
_entry.id   AF-A0A656Y1N8-F1
#
_cell.length_a   1.000
_cell.length_b   1.000
_cell.length_c   1.000
_cell.angle_alpha   90.00
_cell.angle_beta   90.00
_cell.angle_gamma   90.00
#
_symmetry.space_group_name_H-M   'P 1'
#
loop_
_entity.id
_entity.type
_entity.pdbx_description
1 polymer ?
#
loop_
_entity_poly.entity_id
_entity_poly.type
_entity_poly.pdbx_seq_one_letter_code
_entity_poly.pdbx_strand_id
1 'polypeptide(L)'
;MTTISVARVRPAALDDDRLRSLAEAFRIDGDVVRTEEAFAVLGKDATLVHGGPGNRLAGVTAVIDTVRGVAAADPEKGHPEPLPADKAVGVASELTERYGLGPGVARFDGVRLETSIDATVIEAVRFDGKERTRFAVKTDVRARVTLDGIPVTGPRAGVNATFLDDDRPLRLMATTWDSVELYREAELVEEGEALERVLESARHRKSRTEKLSVVSSVLAYWAAPYEGGADLLEPSWFVELAHPADEYGNDGPKQLVRVPAAR
;
A
#
# COMPACT_ATOMS: atom_id res chain seq x y z
N MET A 1 -28.69 10.84 -11.43
CA MET A 1 -27.27 11.10 -11.71
C MET A 1 -26.53 10.79 -10.42
N THR A 2 -25.67 9.77 -10.45
CA THR A 2 -24.94 9.30 -9.28
C THR A 2 -23.75 10.24 -9.04
N THR A 3 -23.57 10.71 -7.81
CA THR A 3 -22.43 11.55 -7.43
C THR A 3 -21.41 10.75 -6.63
N ILE A 4 -20.17 11.20 -6.64
CA ILE A 4 -19.07 10.63 -5.85
C ILE A 4 -18.23 11.74 -5.22
N SER A 5 -17.77 11.50 -4.00
CA SER A 5 -16.87 12.41 -3.30
C SER A 5 -15.50 12.46 -3.98
N VAL A 6 -14.88 13.62 -4.01
CA VAL A 6 -13.43 13.77 -4.17
C VAL A 6 -12.94 14.34 -2.86
N ALA A 7 -11.98 13.67 -2.22
CA ALA A 7 -11.46 14.11 -0.94
C ALA A 7 -10.07 14.72 -1.10
N ARG A 8 -9.76 15.69 -0.24
CA ARG A 8 -8.42 16.26 -0.08
C ARG A 8 -7.77 15.66 1.15
N VAL A 9 -6.56 15.15 0.98
CA VAL A 9 -5.71 14.64 2.04
C VAL A 9 -4.75 15.73 2.48
N ARG A 10 -4.48 15.81 3.78
CA ARG A 10 -3.40 16.62 4.33
C ARG A 10 -2.37 15.69 4.97
N PRO A 11 -1.18 15.54 4.38
CA PRO A 11 -0.14 14.73 5.01
C PRO A 11 0.37 15.41 6.28
N ALA A 12 0.57 14.63 7.34
CA ALA A 12 1.14 15.13 8.59
C ALA A 12 2.67 15.12 8.52
N ALA A 13 3.31 16.21 8.93
CA ALA A 13 4.73 16.17 9.27
C ALA A 13 4.88 15.46 10.63
N LEU A 14 5.67 14.38 10.68
CA LEU A 14 6.08 13.83 11.96
C LEU A 14 7.17 14.71 12.56
N ASP A 15 7.02 15.05 13.83
CA ASP A 15 8.07 15.73 14.57
C ASP A 15 9.27 14.80 14.83
N ASP A 16 10.41 15.42 15.13
CA ASP A 16 11.67 14.70 15.36
C ASP A 16 11.58 13.70 16.51
N ASP A 17 10.82 14.02 17.57
CA ASP A 17 10.74 13.19 18.76
C ASP A 17 9.99 11.89 18.45
N ARG A 18 8.93 11.94 17.64
CA ARG A 18 8.22 10.76 17.12
C ARG A 18 9.12 9.92 16.23
N LEU A 19 9.88 10.56 15.33
CA LEU A 19 10.77 9.85 14.41
C LEU A 19 11.93 9.17 15.14
N ARG A 20 12.50 9.83 16.16
CA ARG A 20 13.52 9.24 17.04
C ARG A 20 12.94 8.11 17.89
N SER A 21 11.78 8.32 18.51
CA SER A 21 11.10 7.28 19.29
C SER A 21 10.81 6.05 18.44
N LEU A 22 10.44 6.24 17.16
CA LEU A 22 10.22 5.16 16.21
C LEU A 22 11.52 4.42 15.87
N ALA A 23 12.61 5.15 15.63
CA ALA A 23 13.93 4.56 15.40
C ALA A 23 14.38 3.74 16.62
N GLU A 24 14.20 4.27 17.84
CA GLU A 24 14.51 3.58 19.10
C GLU A 24 13.66 2.31 19.27
N ALA A 25 12.36 2.38 18.99
CA ALA A 25 11.47 1.22 19.05
C ALA A 25 11.92 0.09 18.11
N PHE A 26 12.44 0.46 16.94
CA PHE A 26 13.00 -0.49 15.98
C PHE A 26 14.49 -0.78 16.18
N ARG A 27 15.12 -0.19 17.21
CA ARG A 27 16.54 -0.34 17.56
C ARG A 27 17.47 0.04 16.40
N ILE A 28 17.13 1.12 15.71
CA ILE A 28 17.90 1.70 14.61
C ILE A 28 18.81 2.78 15.18
N ASP A 29 20.01 2.35 15.59
CA ASP A 29 21.06 3.26 16.04
C ASP A 29 21.96 3.65 14.87
N GLY A 30 22.01 4.94 14.55
CA GLY A 30 22.73 5.40 13.38
C GLY A 30 22.79 6.91 13.20
N ASP A 31 23.38 7.32 12.08
CA ASP A 31 23.51 8.74 11.74
C ASP A 31 22.16 9.31 11.32
N VAL A 32 21.81 10.46 11.91
CA VAL A 32 20.61 11.20 11.53
C VAL A 32 20.95 12.14 10.37
N VAL A 33 20.27 11.95 9.24
CA VAL A 33 20.36 12.85 8.09
C VAL A 33 19.04 13.59 7.97
N ARG A 34 19.09 14.92 7.90
CA ARG A 34 17.92 15.78 7.77
C ARG A 34 18.06 16.78 6.63
N THR A 35 16.99 16.92 5.87
CA THR A 35 16.79 18.01 4.91
C THR A 35 15.48 18.74 5.24
N GLU A 36 15.16 19.80 4.50
CA GLU A 36 13.86 20.47 4.61
C GLU A 36 12.68 19.55 4.25
N GLU A 37 12.94 18.54 3.41
CA GLU A 37 11.91 17.68 2.85
C GLU A 37 11.95 16.25 3.39
N ALA A 38 12.97 15.84 4.16
CA ALA A 38 13.11 14.46 4.59
C ALA A 38 13.91 14.30 5.88
N PHE A 39 13.65 13.20 6.56
CA PHE A 39 14.39 12.72 7.72
C PHE A 39 14.81 11.28 7.47
N ALA A 40 16.03 10.92 7.86
CA ALA A 40 16.50 9.55 7.83
C ALA A 40 17.37 9.22 9.05
N VAL A 41 17.28 7.99 9.52
CA VAL A 41 18.24 7.37 10.45
C VAL A 41 18.89 6.20 9.73
N LEU A 42 20.19 6.32 9.51
CA LEU A 42 20.99 5.34 8.80
C LEU A 42 21.72 4.45 9.80
N GLY A 43 21.05 3.40 10.27
CA GLY A 43 21.66 2.37 11.09
C GLY A 43 22.51 1.41 10.27
N LYS A 44 23.33 0.60 10.96
CA LYS A 44 24.14 -0.44 10.30
C LYS A 44 23.28 -1.55 9.70
N ASP A 45 22.20 -1.90 10.39
CA ASP A 45 21.39 -3.08 10.07
C ASP A 45 20.00 -2.73 9.54
N ALA A 46 19.61 -1.45 9.63
CA ALA A 46 18.33 -0.97 9.17
C ALA A 46 18.37 0.53 8.88
N THR A 47 17.45 0.97 8.02
CA THR A 47 17.28 2.38 7.67
C THR A 47 15.84 2.79 7.85
N LEU A 48 15.61 3.90 8.55
CA LEU A 48 14.34 4.59 8.65
C LEU A 48 14.40 5.85 7.77
N VAL A 49 13.38 6.09 6.95
CA VAL A 49 13.21 7.31 6.15
C VAL A 49 11.80 7.84 6.32
N HIS A 50 11.64 9.14 6.47
CA HIS A 50 10.35 9.83 6.41
C HIS A 50 10.43 10.97 5.41
N GLY A 51 9.52 10.97 4.44
CA GLY A 51 9.32 12.08 3.53
C GLY A 51 8.37 13.11 4.12
N GLY A 52 8.81 14.37 4.20
CA GLY A 52 7.96 15.48 4.61
C GLY A 52 6.80 15.73 3.62
N PRO A 53 5.82 16.56 4.01
CA PRO A 53 4.57 16.76 3.27
C PRO A 53 4.74 17.41 1.88
N GLY A 54 5.85 18.14 1.65
CA GLY A 54 6.08 18.87 0.40
C GLY A 54 6.73 18.07 -0.73
N ASN A 55 7.22 16.86 -0.46
CA ASN A 55 7.94 16.05 -1.45
C ASN A 55 7.03 14.97 -2.08
N ARG A 56 7.52 14.24 -3.09
CA ARG A 56 6.75 13.18 -3.78
C ARG A 56 6.22 12.06 -2.87
N LEU A 57 6.86 11.85 -1.73
CA LEU A 57 6.50 10.86 -0.72
C LEU A 57 5.48 11.39 0.29
N ALA A 58 5.31 12.70 0.43
CA ALA A 58 4.23 13.39 1.14
C ALA A 58 3.73 12.65 2.41
N GLY A 59 4.57 12.55 3.43
CA GLY A 59 4.24 11.90 4.69
C GLY A 59 4.45 10.38 4.71
N VAL A 60 5.12 9.78 3.72
CA VAL A 60 5.46 8.36 3.78
C VAL A 60 6.69 8.13 4.65
N THR A 61 6.52 7.24 5.63
CA THR A 61 7.56 6.63 6.45
C THR A 61 7.88 5.24 5.93
N ALA A 62 9.15 4.97 5.69
CA ALA A 62 9.66 3.68 5.26
C ALA A 62 10.73 3.17 6.23
N VAL A 63 10.67 1.87 6.56
CA VAL A 63 11.76 1.15 7.24
C VAL A 63 12.16 -0.02 6.37
N ILE A 64 13.47 -0.24 6.27
CA ILE A 64 14.03 -1.41 5.61
C ILE A 64 15.13 -1.96 6.50
N ASP A 65 15.01 -3.23 6.89
CA ASP A 65 16.09 -4.02 7.46
C ASP A 65 17.02 -4.47 6.33
N THR A 66 18.31 -4.17 6.45
CA THR A 66 19.32 -4.41 5.41
C THR A 66 20.11 -5.69 5.66
N VAL A 67 19.89 -6.37 6.79
CA VAL A 67 20.66 -7.55 7.20
C VAL A 67 19.79 -8.79 7.28
N ARG A 68 18.59 -8.67 7.86
CA ARG A 68 17.62 -9.77 7.93
C ARG A 68 16.85 -9.87 6.61
N GLY A 69 16.57 -11.10 6.21
CA GLY A 69 15.80 -11.37 5.01
C GLY A 69 15.02 -12.67 5.12
N VAL A 70 13.93 -12.77 4.35
CA VAL A 70 13.04 -13.95 4.34
C VAL A 70 13.78 -15.22 3.90
N ALA A 71 14.87 -15.08 3.14
CA ALA A 71 15.73 -16.21 2.74
C ALA A 71 16.49 -16.86 3.91
N ALA A 72 16.55 -16.20 5.07
CA ALA A 72 17.10 -16.78 6.29
C ALA A 72 16.12 -17.77 6.96
N ALA A 73 14.86 -17.84 6.49
CA ALA A 73 13.79 -18.66 7.03
C ALA A 73 13.87 -20.17 6.72
N ASP A 74 15.07 -20.74 6.64
CA ASP A 74 15.26 -22.16 6.35
C ASP A 74 15.01 -23.01 7.62
N PRO A 75 14.01 -23.91 7.63
CA PRO A 75 13.69 -24.73 8.79
C PRO A 75 14.84 -25.67 9.20
N GLU A 76 15.75 -26.02 8.30
CA GLU A 76 16.96 -26.81 8.64
C GLU A 76 18.01 -26.01 9.40
N LYS A 77 17.91 -24.68 9.42
CA LYS A 77 18.85 -23.78 10.08
C LYS A 77 18.36 -23.30 11.45
N GLY A 78 17.35 -23.96 12.02
CA GLY A 78 16.82 -23.61 13.35
C GLY A 78 16.13 -22.23 13.35
N HIS A 79 15.38 -21.92 12.30
CA HIS A 79 14.73 -20.63 12.14
C HIS A 79 13.62 -20.41 13.18
N PRO A 80 13.54 -19.23 13.80
CA PRO A 80 12.45 -18.87 14.70
C PRO A 80 11.09 -18.84 13.99
N GLU A 81 10.02 -19.21 14.68
CA GLU A 81 8.68 -19.12 14.12
C GLU A 81 8.31 -17.67 13.78
N PRO A 82 7.58 -17.41 12.68
CA PRO A 82 7.19 -16.06 12.34
C PRO A 82 6.32 -15.41 13.41
N LEU A 83 6.38 -14.09 13.50
CA LEU A 83 5.53 -13.31 14.40
C LEU A 83 4.05 -13.68 14.18
N PRO A 84 3.30 -14.15 15.19
CA PRO A 84 1.90 -14.53 15.00
C PRO A 84 1.05 -13.37 14.45
N ALA A 85 0.08 -13.68 13.59
CA ALA A 85 -0.76 -12.68 12.91
C ALA A 85 -1.40 -11.67 13.88
N ASP A 86 -2.05 -12.15 14.96
CA ASP A 86 -2.69 -11.28 15.95
C ASP A 86 -1.69 -10.33 16.64
N LYS A 87 -0.47 -10.81 16.90
CA LYS A 87 0.59 -9.98 17.46
C LYS A 87 1.07 -8.94 16.45
N ALA A 88 1.19 -9.30 15.17
CA ALA A 88 1.55 -8.37 14.10
C ALA A 88 0.49 -7.27 13.89
N VAL A 89 -0.80 -7.61 14.01
CA VAL A 89 -1.90 -6.63 14.03
C VAL A 89 -1.74 -5.67 15.22
N GLY A 90 -1.45 -6.19 16.42
CA GLY A 90 -1.23 -5.38 17.61
C GLY A 90 -0.08 -4.38 17.43
N VAL A 91 1.06 -4.83 16.91
CA VAL A 91 2.21 -3.96 16.61
C VAL A 91 1.84 -2.88 15.60
N ALA A 92 1.16 -3.23 14.50
CA ALA A 92 0.76 -2.24 13.50
C ALA A 92 -0.31 -1.25 13.99
N SER A 93 -1.17 -1.68 14.92
CA SER A 93 -2.12 -0.80 15.59
C SER A 93 -1.40 0.20 16.48
N GLU A 94 -0.40 -0.24 17.27
CA GLU A 94 0.46 0.66 18.05
C GLU A 94 1.20 1.66 17.16
N LEU A 95 1.67 1.25 15.98
CA LEU A 95 2.29 2.16 15.01
C LEU A 95 1.35 3.32 14.63
N THR A 96 0.08 3.00 14.41
CA THR A 96 -0.93 3.99 14.05
C THR A 96 -1.26 4.90 15.23
N GLU A 97 -1.52 4.33 16.40
CA GLU A 97 -1.99 5.06 17.59
C GLU A 97 -0.90 5.92 18.23
N ARG A 98 0.31 5.36 18.39
CA ARG A 98 1.40 6.00 19.14
C ARG A 98 2.24 6.93 18.29
N TYR A 99 2.51 6.55 17.03
CA TYR A 99 3.42 7.29 16.15
C TYR A 99 2.67 8.08 15.07
N GLY A 100 1.34 7.96 15.00
CA GLY A 100 0.54 8.62 13.97
C GLY A 100 0.80 8.06 12.57
N LEU A 101 1.26 6.80 12.47
CA LEU A 101 1.54 6.14 11.20
C LEU A 101 0.28 5.47 10.67
N GLY A 102 -0.46 6.21 9.86
CA GLY A 102 -1.61 5.72 9.12
C GLY A 102 -2.61 6.84 8.86
N PRO A 103 -3.67 6.54 8.12
CA PRO A 103 -4.85 7.39 8.09
C PRO A 103 -5.46 7.48 9.48
N GLY A 104 -5.45 8.67 10.08
CA GLY A 104 -6.21 8.90 11.31
C GLY A 104 -7.69 8.61 11.07
N VAL A 105 -8.28 7.69 11.85
CA VAL A 105 -9.72 7.40 11.76
C VAL A 105 -10.48 8.64 12.22
N ALA A 106 -11.12 9.34 11.28
CA ALA A 106 -12.00 10.43 11.62
C ALA A 106 -13.13 10.59 10.59
N ARG A 107 -14.30 10.96 11.12
CA ARG A 107 -15.36 11.58 10.32
C ARG A 107 -14.94 13.04 10.15
N PHE A 108 -14.68 13.41 8.92
CA PHE A 108 -14.38 14.78 8.53
C PHE A 108 -15.51 15.25 7.61
N ASP A 109 -15.75 16.55 7.57
CA ASP A 109 -16.84 17.20 6.82
C ASP A 109 -17.29 16.44 5.56
N GLY A 110 -18.41 15.73 5.67
CA GLY A 110 -19.07 15.04 4.54
C GLY A 110 -18.51 13.69 4.09
N VAL A 111 -17.36 13.23 4.63
CA VAL A 111 -16.73 11.94 4.24
C VAL A 111 -16.41 11.05 5.43
N ARG A 112 -16.46 9.73 5.22
CA ARG A 112 -16.16 8.71 6.24
C ARG A 112 -14.95 7.88 5.82
N LEU A 113 -13.83 8.09 6.50
CA LEU A 113 -12.65 7.24 6.36
C LEU A 113 -12.69 6.12 7.39
N GLU A 114 -12.53 4.88 6.95
CA GLU A 114 -12.42 3.71 7.82
C GLU A 114 -11.12 2.98 7.53
N THR A 115 -10.55 2.37 8.56
CA THR A 115 -9.31 1.59 8.45
C THR A 115 -9.42 0.33 9.27
N SER A 116 -9.07 -0.80 8.66
CA SER A 116 -8.85 -2.07 9.35
C SER A 116 -7.46 -2.58 9.05
N ILE A 117 -6.87 -3.32 9.97
CA ILE A 117 -5.54 -3.90 9.80
C ILE A 117 -5.70 -5.42 9.79
N ASP A 118 -5.21 -6.04 8.71
CA ASP A 118 -5.17 -7.49 8.58
C ASP A 118 -3.72 -7.97 8.56
N ALA A 119 -3.48 -9.17 9.10
CA ALA A 119 -2.18 -9.83 9.03
C ALA A 119 -2.32 -11.26 8.51
N THR A 120 -1.36 -11.68 7.71
CA THR A 120 -1.32 -13.02 7.12
C THR A 120 0.06 -13.62 7.30
N VAL A 121 0.12 -14.82 7.90
CA VAL A 121 1.33 -15.63 7.89
C VAL A 121 1.52 -16.19 6.49
N ILE A 122 2.67 -15.89 5.90
CA ILE A 122 3.02 -16.33 4.56
C ILE A 122 3.83 -17.62 4.66
N GLU A 123 3.46 -18.60 3.86
CA GLU A 123 4.18 -19.87 3.73
C GLU A 123 5.08 -19.86 2.48
N ALA A 124 6.28 -20.40 2.63
CA ALA A 124 7.12 -20.78 1.49
C ALA A 124 6.95 -22.27 1.20
N VAL A 125 7.25 -22.66 -0.05
CA VAL A 125 7.30 -24.05 -0.48
C VAL A 125 8.73 -24.38 -0.85
N ARG A 126 9.30 -25.42 -0.22
CA ARG A 126 10.57 -26.01 -0.63
C ARG A 126 10.32 -27.33 -1.31
N PHE A 127 11.05 -27.58 -2.39
CA PHE A 127 11.10 -28.86 -3.09
C PHE A 127 12.53 -29.39 -3.06
N ASP A 128 12.75 -30.53 -2.44
CA ASP A 128 14.08 -31.15 -2.30
C ASP A 128 14.41 -32.14 -3.44
N GLY A 129 13.53 -32.21 -4.46
CA GLY A 129 13.63 -33.18 -5.55
C GLY A 129 12.74 -34.42 -5.37
N LYS A 130 12.21 -34.66 -4.17
CA LYS A 130 11.30 -35.78 -3.85
C LYS A 130 9.97 -35.29 -3.29
N GLU A 131 10.01 -34.39 -2.32
CA GLU A 131 8.84 -33.95 -1.57
C GLU A 131 8.73 -32.43 -1.52
N ARG A 132 7.48 -31.96 -1.47
CA ARG A 132 7.15 -30.55 -1.30
C ARG A 132 6.78 -30.32 0.16
N THR A 133 7.53 -29.46 0.83
CA THR A 133 7.26 -29.08 2.22
C THR A 133 6.91 -27.61 2.28
N ARG A 134 5.84 -27.30 3.02
CA ARG A 134 5.44 -25.92 3.33
C ARG A 134 5.90 -25.55 4.72
N PHE A 135 6.32 -24.31 4.90
CA PHE A 135 6.72 -23.77 6.19
C PHE A 135 6.45 -22.27 6.23
N ALA A 136 6.08 -21.78 7.40
CA ALA A 136 5.83 -20.36 7.64
C ALA A 136 7.16 -19.59 7.60
N VAL A 137 7.20 -18.46 6.90
CA VAL A 137 8.44 -17.68 6.69
C VAL A 137 8.39 -16.25 7.20
N LYS A 138 7.23 -15.61 7.17
CA LYS A 138 7.06 -14.22 7.58
C LYS A 138 5.59 -13.92 7.83
N THR A 139 5.32 -12.78 8.42
CA THR A 139 3.96 -12.26 8.57
C THR A 139 3.86 -10.91 7.89
N ASP A 140 2.97 -10.82 6.91
CA ASP A 140 2.67 -9.57 6.20
C ASP A 140 1.44 -8.92 6.82
N VAL A 141 1.52 -7.62 7.07
CA VAL A 141 0.45 -6.78 7.58
C VAL A 141 0.06 -5.77 6.52
N ARG A 142 -1.25 -5.59 6.34
CA ARG A 142 -1.81 -4.60 5.43
C ARG A 142 -3.02 -3.90 6.06
N ALA A 143 -3.00 -2.57 6.03
CA ALA A 143 -4.17 -1.77 6.28
C ALA A 143 -5.09 -1.78 5.06
N ARG A 144 -6.37 -2.03 5.29
CA ARG A 144 -7.46 -1.77 4.34
C ARG A 144 -8.09 -0.45 4.73
N VAL A 145 -8.03 0.51 3.81
CA VAL A 145 -8.58 1.84 4.00
C VAL A 145 -9.76 1.99 3.06
N THR A 146 -10.88 2.51 3.56
CA THR A 146 -12.05 2.84 2.75
C THR A 146 -12.45 4.29 2.98
N LEU A 147 -12.95 4.95 1.93
CA LEU A 147 -13.54 6.27 1.97
C LEU A 147 -14.98 6.13 1.47
N ASP A 148 -15.95 6.43 2.32
CA ASP A 148 -17.39 6.22 2.08
C ASP A 148 -17.71 4.77 1.64
N GLY A 149 -16.99 3.80 2.21
CA GLY A 149 -17.13 2.37 1.88
C GLY A 149 -16.42 1.94 0.60
N ILE A 150 -15.83 2.86 -0.18
CA ILE A 150 -15.06 2.55 -1.38
C ILE A 150 -13.58 2.37 -1.01
N PRO A 151 -12.89 1.32 -1.47
CA PRO A 151 -11.48 1.10 -1.16
C PRO A 151 -10.57 2.25 -1.57
N VAL A 152 -9.57 2.56 -0.75
CA VAL A 152 -8.44 3.43 -1.10
C VAL A 152 -7.23 2.53 -1.39
N THR A 153 -6.61 2.73 -2.55
CA THR A 153 -5.47 1.93 -3.02
C THR A 153 -4.32 2.82 -3.48
N GLY A 154 -3.12 2.27 -3.51
CA GLY A 154 -1.91 2.95 -3.98
C GLY A 154 -0.77 3.00 -2.97
N PRO A 155 0.38 3.57 -3.37
CA PRO A 155 1.60 3.56 -2.57
C PRO A 155 1.46 4.33 -1.25
N ARG A 156 0.52 5.27 -1.16
CA ARG A 156 0.23 6.03 0.05
C ARG A 156 -1.06 5.57 0.76
N ALA A 157 -1.60 4.40 0.41
CA ALA A 157 -2.78 3.86 1.06
C ALA A 157 -2.39 3.07 2.32
N GLY A 158 -2.50 3.71 3.48
CA GLY A 158 -2.44 3.03 4.78
C GLY A 158 -1.04 2.62 5.24
N VAL A 159 -1.01 1.51 5.98
CA VAL A 159 0.18 0.87 6.56
C VAL A 159 0.39 -0.48 5.88
N ASN A 160 1.62 -0.77 5.48
CA ASN A 160 2.05 -2.08 5.02
C ASN A 160 3.35 -2.44 5.74
N ALA A 161 3.38 -3.60 6.39
CA ALA A 161 4.56 -4.06 7.12
C ALA A 161 4.82 -5.55 6.87
N THR A 162 6.07 -5.95 6.99
CA THR A 162 6.50 -7.34 6.96
C THR A 162 7.34 -7.60 8.20
N PHE A 163 6.98 -8.62 8.98
CA PHE A 163 7.71 -9.08 10.15
C PHE A 163 8.28 -10.46 9.89
N LEU A 164 9.47 -10.72 10.45
CA LEU A 164 10.05 -12.05 10.46
C LEU A 164 9.56 -12.78 11.71
N ASP A 165 10.30 -12.65 12.80
CA ASP A 165 10.18 -13.41 14.05
C ASP A 165 9.91 -12.55 15.29
N ASP A 166 10.12 -11.23 15.19
CA ASP A 166 9.92 -10.27 16.27
C ASP A 166 9.08 -9.05 15.84
N ASP A 167 8.94 -8.10 16.77
CA ASP A 167 8.18 -6.86 16.59
C ASP A 167 8.89 -5.80 15.74
N ARG A 168 10.11 -6.09 15.25
CA ARG A 168 10.85 -5.17 14.38
C ARG A 168 10.55 -5.49 12.92
N PRO A 169 9.97 -4.54 12.15
CA PRO A 169 9.62 -4.80 10.77
C PRO A 169 10.89 -5.03 9.92
N LEU A 170 10.87 -6.09 9.10
CA LEU A 170 11.81 -6.22 7.97
C LEU A 170 11.59 -5.10 6.95
N ARG A 171 10.31 -4.75 6.76
CA ARG A 171 9.88 -3.66 5.90
C ARG A 171 8.68 -2.99 6.52
N LEU A 172 8.67 -1.66 6.50
CA LEU A 172 7.50 -0.85 6.81
C LEU A 172 7.34 0.17 5.68
N MET A 173 6.10 0.41 5.28
CA MET A 173 5.70 1.57 4.49
C MET A 173 4.37 2.04 5.06
N ALA A 174 4.37 3.21 5.70
CA ALA A 174 3.20 3.80 6.32
C ALA A 174 3.08 5.25 5.90
N THR A 175 1.89 5.69 5.53
CA THR A 175 1.61 7.10 5.27
C THR A 175 1.16 7.80 6.54
N THR A 176 1.29 9.12 6.61
CA THR A 176 0.73 9.94 7.69
C THR A 176 -0.31 10.91 7.12
N TRP A 177 -1.59 10.75 7.48
CA TRP A 177 -2.64 11.70 7.10
C TRP A 177 -3.17 12.39 8.36
N ASP A 178 -3.05 13.72 8.38
CA ASP A 178 -3.58 14.59 9.44
C ASP A 178 -5.10 14.74 9.31
N SER A 179 -5.57 15.05 8.10
CA SER A 179 -7.00 15.14 7.79
C SER A 179 -7.34 14.65 6.39
N VAL A 180 -8.59 14.21 6.21
CA VAL A 180 -9.18 13.86 4.93
C VAL A 180 -10.51 14.58 4.81
N GLU A 181 -10.60 15.62 3.98
CA GLU A 181 -11.76 16.52 3.92
C GLU A 181 -12.48 16.37 2.58
N LEU A 182 -13.81 16.59 2.54
CA LEU A 182 -14.51 16.71 1.27
C LEU A 182 -13.96 17.91 0.50
N TYR A 183 -13.45 17.66 -0.71
CA TYR A 183 -12.96 18.71 -1.60
C TYR A 183 -14.08 19.20 -2.53
N ARG A 184 -14.78 18.25 -3.17
CA ARG A 184 -15.97 18.49 -3.99
C ARG A 184 -16.75 17.19 -4.19
N GLU A 185 -17.98 17.32 -4.63
CA GLU A 185 -18.72 16.22 -5.28
C GLU A 185 -18.52 16.30 -6.79
N ALA A 186 -18.46 15.15 -7.44
CA ALA A 186 -18.34 15.02 -8.89
C ALA A 186 -19.38 14.04 -9.45
N GLU A 187 -19.63 14.10 -10.76
CA GLU A 187 -20.45 13.08 -11.42
C GLU A 187 -19.64 11.77 -11.49
N LEU A 188 -20.25 10.67 -11.07
CA LEU A 188 -19.64 9.35 -11.21
C LEU A 188 -19.75 8.89 -12.67
N VAL A 189 -18.61 8.59 -13.27
CA VAL A 189 -18.55 7.83 -14.53
C VAL A 189 -18.94 6.39 -14.20
N GLU A 190 -20.09 5.96 -14.73
CA GLU A 190 -20.61 4.61 -14.54
C GLU A 190 -19.67 3.55 -15.13
N GLU A 191 -19.70 2.34 -14.57
CA GLU A 191 -18.80 1.25 -14.93
C GLU A 191 -18.80 0.95 -16.43
N GLY A 192 -19.99 0.88 -17.05
CA GLY A 192 -20.13 0.60 -18.48
C GLY A 192 -19.42 1.63 -19.35
N GLU A 193 -19.52 2.92 -19.02
CA GLU A 193 -18.84 3.98 -19.75
C GLU A 193 -17.31 3.88 -19.57
N ALA A 194 -16.84 3.55 -18.37
CA ALA A 194 -15.42 3.34 -18.13
C ALA A 194 -14.87 2.15 -18.94
N LEU A 195 -15.60 1.03 -19.01
CA LEU A 195 -15.23 -0.14 -19.80
C LEU A 195 -15.20 0.16 -21.30
N GLU A 196 -16.18 0.89 -21.82
CA GLU A 196 -16.22 1.32 -23.22
C GLU A 196 -14.98 2.13 -23.57
N ARG A 197 -14.62 3.13 -22.75
CA ARG A 197 -13.42 3.97 -22.95
C ARG A 197 -12.12 3.14 -22.98
N VAL A 198 -12.00 2.14 -22.10
CA VAL A 198 -10.83 1.24 -22.07
C VAL A 198 -10.76 0.42 -23.35
N LEU A 199 -11.87 -0.20 -23.76
CA LEU A 199 -11.92 -1.05 -24.94
C LEU A 199 -11.69 -0.26 -26.23
N GLU A 200 -12.24 0.95 -26.34
CA GLU A 200 -11.98 1.87 -27.47
C GLU A 200 -10.50 2.24 -27.54
N SER A 201 -9.91 2.66 -26.41
CA SER A 201 -8.47 3.00 -26.34
C SER A 201 -7.58 1.81 -26.73
N ALA A 202 -7.99 0.59 -26.39
CA ALA A 202 -7.27 -0.62 -26.76
C ALA A 202 -7.37 -0.95 -28.27
N ARG A 203 -8.55 -0.73 -28.89
CA ARG A 203 -8.76 -0.98 -30.34
C ARG A 203 -7.80 -0.19 -31.24
N HIS A 204 -7.36 0.99 -30.81
CA HIS A 204 -6.43 1.83 -31.59
C HIS A 204 -4.97 1.32 -31.63
N ARG A 205 -4.62 0.29 -30.84
CA ARG A 205 -3.29 -0.35 -30.88
C ARG A 205 -3.32 -1.49 -31.92
N LYS A 206 -2.62 -1.30 -33.05
CA LYS A 206 -2.62 -2.21 -34.21
C LYS A 206 -2.45 -3.71 -33.84
N SER A 207 -3.31 -4.53 -34.43
CA SER A 207 -3.19 -5.97 -34.76
C SER A 207 -3.26 -7.07 -33.68
N ARG A 208 -3.52 -6.79 -32.39
CA ARG A 208 -3.70 -7.87 -31.36
C ARG A 208 -4.84 -7.68 -30.36
N THR A 209 -5.69 -6.67 -30.56
CA THR A 209 -6.74 -6.25 -29.61
C THR A 209 -8.13 -6.84 -29.87
N GLU A 210 -8.33 -7.61 -30.94
CA GLU A 210 -9.63 -8.22 -31.28
C GLU A 210 -10.12 -9.28 -30.28
N LYS A 211 -9.32 -9.64 -29.27
CA LYS A 211 -9.65 -10.69 -28.29
C LYS A 211 -9.32 -10.32 -26.84
N LEU A 212 -9.30 -9.03 -26.50
CA LEU A 212 -9.18 -8.62 -25.09
C LEU A 212 -10.47 -8.93 -24.35
N SER A 213 -10.37 -9.56 -23.19
CA SER A 213 -11.49 -9.76 -22.26
C SER A 213 -11.28 -8.94 -21.00
N VAL A 214 -12.36 -8.35 -20.49
CA VAL A 214 -12.37 -7.74 -19.16
C VAL A 214 -12.44 -8.87 -18.13
N VAL A 215 -11.45 -8.94 -17.24
CA VAL A 215 -11.39 -9.93 -16.15
C VAL A 215 -12.08 -9.39 -14.91
N SER A 216 -11.81 -8.12 -14.58
CA SER A 216 -12.39 -7.45 -13.42
C SER A 216 -12.38 -5.94 -13.59
N SER A 217 -13.28 -5.28 -12.86
CA SER A 217 -13.42 -3.82 -12.78
C SER A 217 -13.73 -3.47 -11.34
N VAL A 218 -12.92 -2.59 -10.75
CA VAL A 218 -13.05 -2.20 -9.35
C VAL A 218 -12.98 -0.68 -9.24
N LEU A 219 -13.99 -0.09 -8.60
CA LEU A 219 -13.97 1.32 -8.21
C LEU A 219 -13.14 1.47 -6.92
N ALA A 220 -12.13 2.34 -6.95
CA ALA A 220 -11.32 2.67 -5.79
C ALA A 220 -10.78 4.09 -5.87
N TYR A 221 -10.53 4.71 -4.71
CA TYR A 221 -9.76 5.94 -4.61
C TYR A 221 -8.28 5.68 -4.79
N TRP A 222 -7.58 6.54 -5.54
CA TRP A 222 -6.16 6.37 -5.81
C TRP A 222 -5.29 7.34 -4.99
N ALA A 223 -4.56 6.80 -4.01
CA ALA A 223 -3.56 7.52 -3.23
C ALA A 223 -2.21 7.57 -4.01
N ALA A 224 -2.18 8.36 -5.08
CA ALA A 224 -1.03 8.53 -5.97
C ALA A 224 0.21 9.08 -5.25
N PRO A 225 1.44 8.94 -5.77
CA PRO A 225 2.55 9.80 -5.35
C PRO A 225 2.16 11.29 -5.46
N TYR A 226 2.70 12.13 -4.58
CA TYR A 226 2.39 13.56 -4.60
C TYR A 226 3.07 14.24 -5.79
N GLU A 227 2.30 14.96 -6.59
CA GLU A 227 2.78 15.64 -7.82
C GLU A 227 2.91 17.16 -7.68
N GLY A 228 2.72 17.70 -6.46
CA GLY A 228 2.66 19.14 -6.21
C GLY A 228 1.23 19.68 -6.39
N GLY A 229 0.76 20.49 -5.44
CA GLY A 229 -0.61 21.04 -5.42
C GLY A 229 -1.48 20.46 -4.32
N ALA A 230 -2.80 20.40 -4.56
CA ALA A 230 -3.72 19.75 -3.63
C ALA A 230 -3.56 18.22 -3.73
N ASP A 231 -3.36 17.57 -2.59
CA ASP A 231 -3.29 16.12 -2.52
C ASP A 231 -4.70 15.55 -2.49
N LEU A 232 -5.13 14.93 -3.60
CA LEU A 232 -6.51 14.49 -3.80
C LEU A 232 -6.61 12.97 -3.87
N LEU A 233 -7.61 12.42 -3.17
CA LEU A 233 -8.10 11.07 -3.40
C LEU A 233 -9.19 11.15 -4.47
N GLU A 234 -8.77 10.92 -5.71
CA GLU A 234 -9.68 10.86 -6.84
C GLU A 234 -10.15 9.41 -7.06
N PRO A 235 -11.46 9.19 -7.28
CA PRO A 235 -11.97 7.87 -7.58
C PRO A 235 -11.56 7.46 -8.99
N SER A 236 -11.23 6.18 -9.16
CA SER A 236 -10.83 5.59 -10.42
C SER A 236 -11.39 4.18 -10.57
N TRP A 237 -11.73 3.84 -11.80
CA TRP A 237 -11.95 2.45 -12.21
C TRP A 237 -10.60 1.80 -12.52
N PHE A 238 -10.32 0.69 -11.85
CA PHE A 238 -9.20 -0.19 -12.12
C PHE A 238 -9.73 -1.41 -12.89
N VAL A 239 -9.46 -1.44 -14.19
CA VAL A 239 -9.97 -2.46 -15.12
C VAL A 239 -8.83 -3.41 -15.48
N GLU A 240 -8.96 -4.67 -15.11
CA GLU A 240 -8.03 -5.72 -15.52
C GLU A 240 -8.48 -6.32 -16.85
N LEU A 241 -7.61 -6.25 -17.85
CA LEU A 241 -7.79 -6.84 -19.16
C LEU A 241 -6.90 -8.07 -19.30
N ALA A 242 -7.42 -9.16 -19.82
CA ALA A 242 -6.64 -10.33 -20.24
C ALA A 242 -6.52 -10.37 -21.76
N HIS A 243 -5.30 -10.64 -22.20
CA HIS A 243 -5.05 -11.09 -23.57
C HIS A 243 -5.52 -12.54 -23.74
N PRO A 244 -5.85 -12.97 -24.98
CA PRO A 244 -6.20 -14.36 -25.24
C PRO A 244 -5.06 -15.30 -24.81
N ALA A 245 -5.43 -16.51 -24.44
CA ALA A 245 -4.47 -17.57 -24.16
C ALA A 245 -3.50 -17.78 -25.33
N ASP A 246 -2.29 -18.22 -25.01
CA ASP A 246 -1.30 -18.59 -26.03
C ASP A 246 -1.70 -19.88 -26.77
N GLU A 247 -0.90 -20.26 -27.76
CA GLU A 247 -1.13 -21.47 -28.57
C GLU A 247 -1.06 -22.78 -27.75
N TYR A 248 -0.56 -22.72 -26.52
CA TYR A 248 -0.45 -23.84 -25.58
C TYR A 248 -1.57 -23.84 -24.52
N GLY A 249 -2.51 -22.89 -24.59
CA GLY A 249 -3.61 -22.76 -23.65
C GLY A 249 -3.23 -22.13 -22.30
N ASN A 250 -2.05 -21.51 -22.19
CA ASN A 250 -1.69 -20.75 -21.01
C ASN A 250 -2.42 -19.40 -21.01
N ASP A 251 -2.83 -18.92 -19.84
CA ASP A 251 -3.43 -17.60 -19.68
C ASP A 251 -2.56 -16.51 -20.32
N GLY A 252 -3.20 -15.67 -21.14
CA GLY A 252 -2.54 -14.53 -21.74
C GLY A 252 -2.12 -13.50 -20.69
N PRO A 253 -1.18 -12.59 -21.04
CA PRO A 253 -0.78 -11.52 -20.14
C PRO A 253 -1.99 -10.69 -19.69
N LYS A 254 -1.97 -10.27 -18.42
CA LYS A 254 -2.98 -9.38 -17.85
C LYS A 254 -2.43 -7.97 -17.74
N GLN A 255 -3.27 -6.99 -17.99
CA GLN A 255 -2.94 -5.57 -17.88
C GLN A 255 -3.98 -4.86 -17.03
N LEU A 256 -3.54 -4.12 -16.01
CA LEU A 256 -4.40 -3.23 -15.25
C LEU A 256 -4.40 -1.84 -15.89
N VAL A 257 -5.59 -1.32 -16.17
CA VAL A 257 -5.81 0.02 -16.73
C VAL A 257 -6.59 0.86 -15.72
N ARG A 258 -6.08 2.05 -15.41
CA ARG A 258 -6.74 3.01 -14.52
C ARG A 258 -7.47 4.05 -15.36
N VAL A 259 -8.75 4.26 -15.09
CA VAL A 259 -9.58 5.30 -15.72
C VAL A 259 -10.18 6.20 -14.64
N PRO A 260 -10.10 7.53 -14.74
CA PRO A 260 -10.77 8.43 -13.80
C PRO A 260 -12.28 8.16 -13.74
N ALA A 261 -12.83 8.11 -12.53
CA ALA A 261 -14.25 7.85 -12.30
C ALA A 261 -15.06 9.12 -11.96
N ALA A 262 -14.42 10.29 -11.91
CA ALA A 262 -15.06 11.58 -11.63
C ALA A 262 -15.06 12.49 -12.88
N ARG A 263 -16.19 13.14 -13.15
CA ARG A 263 -16.35 14.19 -14.18
C ARG A 263 -16.75 15.53 -13.56
#